data_AF-A0A2E6ZA51-F1
#
_entry.id   AF-A0A2E6ZA51-F1
#
_cell.length_a   1.000
_cell.length_b   1.000
_cell.length_c   1.000
_cell.angle_alpha   90.00
_cell.angle_beta   90.00
_cell.angle_gamma   90.00
#
_symmetry.space_group_name_H-M   'P 1'
#
loop_
_entity.id
_entity.type
_entity.pdbx_description
1 polymer ?
#
loop_
_entity_poly.entity_id
_entity_poly.type
_entity_poly.pdbx_seq_one_letter_code
_entity_poly.pdbx_strand_id
1 'polypeptide(L)'
;MTIIAPLLLSLAVNSTAGYSQTELRTLQYAVNSYAYSAALEQFYHRCVELNPEQYMVKKPDNTRFHSLLQLQLQLNPEQFISNVAANPKFQQRVPDDIGLTDCANHASYQRVLDKYELELFALEIASPVKVNKQSPESQRKQSQQLKVKQAKQLLERSKAVAMVSIIDRNSLSTLEQSDFLHPEYKGRYIYKVELGWRNIPARYMGMQNYLTEQQFAASPKSSLLLLDQHNQFLKVFDEAEAKVYLNLLGKPEWHFDNQGNLQRK
;
A
#
# COMPACT_ATOMS: atom_id res chain seq x y z
N MET A 1 26.47 -15.56 -2.43
CA MET A 1 27.27 -14.69 -3.33
C MET A 1 26.43 -13.47 -3.69
N THR A 2 26.94 -12.31 -3.31
CA THR A 2 26.30 -10.99 -3.25
C THR A 2 26.30 -10.32 -4.63
N ILE A 3 25.18 -10.42 -5.36
CA ILE A 3 24.98 -9.84 -6.71
C ILE A 3 24.60 -8.34 -6.65
N ILE A 4 24.68 -7.73 -5.46
CA ILE A 4 24.16 -6.37 -5.18
C ILE A 4 25.19 -5.27 -5.51
N ALA A 5 26.49 -5.58 -5.39
CA ALA A 5 27.56 -4.64 -5.71
C ALA A 5 27.49 -4.13 -7.17
N PRO A 6 27.40 -4.96 -8.23
CA PRO A 6 27.45 -4.46 -9.60
C PRO A 6 26.27 -3.58 -10.03
N LEU A 7 25.07 -3.77 -9.47
CA LEU A 7 23.84 -2.99 -9.78
C LEU A 7 23.90 -1.57 -9.17
N LEU A 8 24.39 -1.48 -7.94
CA LEU A 8 24.62 -0.21 -7.26
C LEU A 8 25.88 0.48 -7.81
N LEU A 9 26.92 -0.28 -8.19
CA LEU A 9 28.06 0.27 -8.90
C LEU A 9 27.68 0.82 -10.28
N SER A 10 26.81 0.16 -11.07
CA SER A 10 26.44 0.65 -12.41
C SER A 10 25.77 2.03 -12.39
N LEU A 11 24.89 2.30 -11.40
CA LEU A 11 24.42 3.67 -11.21
C LEU A 11 25.55 4.59 -10.76
N ALA A 12 26.34 4.20 -9.76
CA ALA A 12 27.42 5.03 -9.25
C ALA A 12 28.44 5.46 -10.34
N VAL A 13 28.68 4.67 -11.38
CA VAL A 13 29.58 5.02 -12.51
C VAL A 13 28.90 5.54 -13.78
N ASN A 14 27.59 5.80 -13.80
CA ASN A 14 26.85 6.14 -15.05
C ASN A 14 27.08 5.09 -16.17
N SER A 15 27.30 3.84 -15.79
CA SER A 15 27.51 2.76 -16.74
C SER A 15 26.18 2.05 -17.01
N THR A 16 25.82 1.93 -18.28
CA THR A 16 24.68 1.11 -18.73
C THR A 16 25.04 -0.36 -18.91
N ALA A 17 26.27 -0.76 -18.55
CA ALA A 17 26.77 -2.11 -18.81
C ALA A 17 25.94 -3.16 -18.04
N GLY A 18 25.02 -3.83 -18.76
CA GLY A 18 24.23 -4.95 -18.27
C GLY A 18 22.82 -4.61 -17.76
N TYR A 19 22.40 -3.34 -17.74
CA TYR A 19 21.08 -2.91 -17.27
C TYR A 19 20.37 -1.98 -18.26
N SER A 20 19.05 -2.14 -18.37
CA SER A 20 18.21 -1.26 -19.17
C SER A 20 18.02 0.11 -18.50
N GLN A 21 17.68 1.12 -19.31
CA GLN A 21 17.38 2.47 -18.81
C GLN A 21 16.22 2.48 -17.79
N THR A 22 15.25 1.59 -17.98
CA THR A 22 14.13 1.42 -17.04
C THR A 22 14.61 0.92 -15.70
N GLU A 23 15.54 -0.05 -15.67
CA GLU A 23 16.09 -0.60 -14.44
C GLU A 23 16.96 0.40 -13.68
N LEU A 24 17.74 1.19 -14.41
CA LEU A 24 18.50 2.29 -13.83
C LEU A 24 17.57 3.32 -13.20
N ARG A 25 16.44 3.62 -13.85
CA ARG A 25 15.43 4.55 -13.34
C ARG A 25 14.72 4.00 -12.10
N THR A 26 14.34 2.71 -12.08
CA THR A 26 13.79 2.06 -10.89
C THR A 26 14.75 2.14 -9.70
N LEU A 27 16.05 1.91 -9.92
CA LEU A 27 17.04 2.02 -8.84
C LEU A 27 17.27 3.48 -8.43
N GLN A 28 17.20 4.44 -9.35
CA GLN A 28 17.25 5.86 -9.00
C GLN A 28 16.08 6.29 -8.11
N TYR A 29 14.85 5.86 -8.41
CA TYR A 29 13.69 6.12 -7.56
C TYR A 29 13.89 5.57 -6.15
N ALA A 30 14.42 4.35 -6.02
CA ALA A 30 14.71 3.78 -4.69
C ALA A 30 15.78 4.56 -3.92
N VAL A 31 16.84 5.03 -4.58
CA VAL A 31 17.88 5.85 -3.96
C VAL A 31 17.32 7.21 -3.53
N ASN A 32 16.50 7.83 -4.37
CA ASN A 32 15.84 9.10 -4.05
C ASN A 32 14.87 8.95 -2.87
N SER A 33 14.01 7.93 -2.90
CA SER A 33 13.08 7.64 -1.79
C SER A 33 13.83 7.44 -0.47
N TYR A 34 14.97 6.74 -0.50
CA TYR A 34 15.83 6.61 0.68
C TYR A 34 16.40 7.95 1.15
N ALA A 35 16.91 8.77 0.24
CA ALA A 35 17.49 10.06 0.58
C ALA A 35 16.46 11.01 1.23
N TYR A 36 15.25 11.10 0.64
CA TYR A 36 14.16 11.89 1.22
C TYR A 36 13.70 11.34 2.57
N SER A 37 13.52 10.02 2.68
CA SER A 37 13.13 9.36 3.93
C SER A 37 14.14 9.61 5.05
N ALA A 38 15.44 9.44 4.77
CA ALA A 38 16.50 9.67 5.75
C ALA A 38 16.53 11.12 6.24
N ALA A 39 16.32 12.09 5.34
CA ALA A 39 16.24 13.50 5.72
C ALA A 39 15.00 13.83 6.56
N LEU A 40 13.84 13.25 6.23
CA LEU A 40 12.61 13.39 7.01
C LEU A 40 12.76 12.75 8.41
N GLU A 41 13.39 11.58 8.52
CA GLU A 41 13.68 10.95 9.83
C GLU A 41 14.64 11.80 10.67
N GLN A 42 15.74 12.27 10.08
CA GLN A 42 16.70 13.15 10.78
C GLN A 42 16.05 14.44 11.25
N PHE A 43 15.22 15.06 10.39
CA PHE A 43 14.49 16.28 10.74
C PHE A 43 13.45 16.04 11.83
N TYR A 44 12.71 14.92 11.78
CA TYR A 44 11.80 14.51 12.83
C TYR A 44 12.51 14.38 14.18
N HIS A 45 13.63 13.65 14.23
CA HIS A 45 14.41 13.50 15.47
C HIS A 45 14.86 14.85 16.02
N ARG A 46 15.43 15.72 15.16
CA ARG A 46 15.88 17.05 15.56
C ARG A 46 14.74 17.93 16.12
N CYS A 47 13.57 17.91 15.50
CA CYS A 47 12.45 18.77 15.92
C CYS A 47 11.74 18.24 17.18
N VAL A 48 11.62 16.91 17.30
CA VAL A 48 11.04 16.28 18.50
C VAL A 48 11.95 16.44 19.72
N GLU A 49 13.27 16.39 19.54
CA GLU A 49 14.23 16.68 20.62
C GLU A 49 14.15 18.14 21.11
N LEU A 50 13.80 19.08 20.23
CA LEU A 50 13.67 20.50 20.60
C LEU A 50 12.38 20.78 21.36
N ASN A 51 11.22 20.36 20.83
CA ASN A 51 9.94 20.46 21.52
C ASN A 51 8.86 19.55 20.88
N PRO A 52 8.50 18.42 21.50
CA PRO A 52 7.57 17.45 20.91
C PRO A 52 6.13 17.96 20.76
N GLU A 53 5.70 18.95 21.56
CA GLU A 53 4.33 19.47 21.54
C GLU A 53 4.12 20.63 20.57
N GLN A 54 5.20 21.30 20.16
CA GLN A 54 5.14 22.53 19.37
C GLN A 54 5.24 22.30 17.86
N TYR A 55 5.88 21.21 17.42
CA TYR A 55 6.16 20.98 16.01
C TYR A 55 5.30 19.84 15.44
N MET A 56 4.49 20.15 14.42
CA MET A 56 3.63 19.17 13.72
C MET A 56 4.42 18.31 12.70
N VAL A 57 5.59 17.79 13.10
CA VAL A 57 6.45 16.94 12.27
C VAL A 57 6.14 15.48 12.59
N LYS A 58 5.90 14.65 11.56
CA LYS A 58 5.59 13.23 11.73
C LYS A 58 6.78 12.39 11.30
N LYS A 59 6.97 11.25 11.97
CA LYS A 59 7.92 10.25 11.51
C LYS A 59 7.43 9.68 10.16
N PRO A 60 8.27 9.62 9.12
CA PRO A 60 7.88 8.99 7.85
C PRO A 60 7.64 7.50 8.05
N ASP A 61 6.55 6.98 7.46
CA ASP A 61 6.27 5.54 7.44
C ASP A 61 7.06 4.87 6.31
N ASN A 62 8.15 4.21 6.69
CA ASN A 62 9.05 3.51 5.77
C ASN A 62 8.60 2.08 5.43
N THR A 63 7.46 1.61 5.95
CA THR A 63 6.99 0.24 5.66
C THR A 63 6.69 0.05 4.18
N ARG A 64 6.07 1.04 3.52
CA ARG A 64 5.81 1.02 2.07
C ARG A 64 7.12 1.00 1.28
N PHE A 65 8.08 1.86 1.64
CA PHE A 65 9.40 1.89 1.01
C PHE A 65 10.14 0.55 1.10
N HIS A 66 10.23 -0.04 2.30
CA HIS A 66 10.86 -1.34 2.48
C HIS A 66 10.19 -2.44 1.65
N SER A 67 8.87 -2.39 1.51
CA SER A 67 8.16 -3.36 0.68
C SER A 67 8.47 -3.20 -0.81
N LEU A 68 8.61 -1.97 -1.28
CA LEU A 68 8.96 -1.66 -2.66
C LEU A 68 10.40 -2.04 -3.01
N LEU A 69 11.37 -1.87 -2.09
CA LEU A 69 12.74 -2.37 -2.28
C LEU A 69 12.76 -3.89 -2.53
N GLN A 70 11.91 -4.64 -1.84
CA GLN A 70 11.81 -6.09 -2.04
C GLN A 70 11.09 -6.45 -3.34
N LEU A 71 10.02 -5.73 -3.70
CA LEU A 71 9.23 -6.01 -4.89
C LEU A 71 9.94 -5.62 -6.19
N GLN A 72 10.49 -4.41 -6.21
CA GLN A 72 11.00 -3.78 -7.41
C GLN A 72 12.49 -4.02 -7.60
N LEU A 73 13.25 -4.16 -6.51
CA LEU A 73 14.69 -4.38 -6.58
C LEU A 73 15.11 -5.77 -6.11
N GLN A 74 14.22 -6.56 -5.50
CA GLN A 74 14.56 -7.85 -4.88
C GLN A 74 15.67 -7.72 -3.84
N LEU A 75 15.78 -6.56 -3.20
CA LEU A 75 16.81 -6.26 -2.22
C LEU A 75 16.25 -6.38 -0.80
N ASN A 76 17.06 -6.93 0.10
CA ASN A 76 16.82 -6.77 1.52
C ASN A 76 17.00 -5.27 1.87
N PRO A 77 16.02 -4.61 2.53
CA PRO A 77 16.12 -3.22 2.95
C PRO A 77 17.41 -2.89 3.69
N GLU A 78 17.85 -3.73 4.63
CA GLU A 78 19.07 -3.49 5.42
C GLU A 78 20.32 -3.49 4.55
N GLN A 79 20.38 -4.43 3.58
CA GLN A 79 21.50 -4.51 2.64
C GLN A 79 21.48 -3.33 1.67
N PHE A 80 20.30 -2.91 1.20
CA PHE A 80 20.18 -1.73 0.35
C PHE A 80 20.68 -0.48 1.08
N ILE A 81 20.17 -0.22 2.29
CA ILE A 81 20.53 0.93 3.13
C ILE A 81 22.03 0.94 3.39
N SER A 82 22.60 -0.19 3.82
CA SER A 82 24.04 -0.31 4.07
C SER A 82 24.88 0.01 2.83
N ASN A 83 24.50 -0.49 1.66
CA ASN A 83 25.24 -0.26 0.43
C ASN A 83 25.09 1.17 -0.13
N VAL A 84 23.90 1.79 0.02
CA VAL A 84 23.67 3.18 -0.38
C VAL A 84 24.42 4.13 0.55
N ALA A 85 24.36 3.90 1.86
CA ALA A 85 25.06 4.71 2.85
C ALA A 85 26.60 4.62 2.72
N ALA A 86 27.14 3.44 2.41
CA ALA A 86 28.57 3.22 2.25
C ALA A 86 29.16 3.74 0.93
N ASN A 87 28.33 4.18 -0.02
CA ASN A 87 28.79 4.59 -1.34
C ASN A 87 28.63 6.12 -1.55
N PRO A 88 29.75 6.88 -1.56
CA PRO A 88 29.71 8.34 -1.62
C PRO A 88 29.13 8.89 -2.93
N LYS A 89 29.09 8.11 -4.01
CA LYS A 89 28.49 8.55 -5.27
C LYS A 89 26.96 8.61 -5.23
N PHE A 90 26.32 7.83 -4.36
CA PHE A 90 24.89 7.95 -4.11
C PHE A 90 24.57 9.12 -3.18
N GLN A 91 25.47 9.44 -2.26
CA GLN A 91 25.38 10.66 -1.45
C GLN A 91 25.48 11.93 -2.32
N GLN A 92 26.27 11.90 -3.40
CA GLN A 92 26.38 12.99 -4.39
C GLN A 92 25.18 13.10 -5.35
N ARG A 93 24.30 12.09 -5.39
CA ARG A 93 23.08 12.08 -6.21
C ARG A 93 21.82 12.42 -5.43
N VAL A 94 21.98 12.70 -4.14
CA VAL A 94 20.92 13.18 -3.27
C VAL A 94 20.34 14.44 -3.90
N PRO A 95 19.01 14.52 -4.12
CA PRO A 95 18.37 15.73 -4.62
C PRO A 95 18.75 16.99 -3.82
N ASP A 96 19.12 18.06 -4.51
CA ASP A 96 19.63 19.30 -3.90
C ASP A 96 18.62 20.00 -2.96
N ASP A 97 17.34 19.65 -3.08
CA ASP A 97 16.23 20.30 -2.38
C ASP A 97 15.81 19.61 -1.08
N ILE A 98 16.61 18.65 -0.60
CA ILE A 98 16.33 17.84 0.59
C ILE A 98 16.59 18.58 1.92
N GLY A 99 17.23 19.75 1.87
CA GLY A 99 17.62 20.51 3.05
C GLY A 99 16.45 20.95 3.94
N LEU A 100 16.29 20.31 5.09
CA LEU A 100 15.36 20.71 6.16
C LEU A 100 16.16 21.21 7.37
N THR A 101 16.09 22.52 7.65
CA THR A 101 16.87 23.14 8.74
C THR A 101 16.03 23.80 9.82
N ASP A 102 14.80 24.22 9.50
CA ASP A 102 13.92 24.97 10.39
C ASP A 102 12.63 24.19 10.72
N CYS A 103 12.49 23.82 12.00
CA CYS A 103 11.33 23.10 12.54
C CYS A 103 10.02 23.88 12.48
N ALA A 104 10.06 25.21 12.37
CA ALA A 104 8.88 26.04 12.17
C ALA A 104 8.43 26.13 10.70
N ASN A 105 9.30 25.76 9.76
CA ASN A 105 9.04 25.87 8.32
C ASN A 105 8.27 24.65 7.79
N HIS A 106 6.98 24.60 8.14
CA HIS A 106 6.09 23.52 7.74
C HIS A 106 5.97 23.38 6.21
N ALA A 107 6.04 24.48 5.47
CA ALA A 107 5.96 24.46 4.00
C ALA A 107 7.13 23.70 3.35
N SER A 108 8.34 23.84 3.91
CA SER A 108 9.51 23.12 3.41
C SER A 108 9.45 21.64 3.79
N TYR A 109 9.02 21.32 5.01
CA TYR A 109 8.76 19.95 5.44
C TYR A 109 7.73 19.25 4.54
N GLN A 110 6.59 19.90 4.28
CA GLN A 110 5.54 19.34 3.43
C GLN A 110 6.04 19.11 2.00
N ARG A 111 6.84 20.04 1.45
CA ARG A 111 7.43 19.88 0.11
C ARG A 111 8.32 18.64 0.01
N VAL A 112 9.17 18.41 1.02
CA VAL A 112 10.05 17.23 1.06
C VAL A 112 9.24 15.95 1.23
N LEU A 113 8.17 15.98 2.03
CA LEU A 113 7.24 14.87 2.18
C LEU A 113 6.50 14.54 0.87
N ASP A 114 6.01 15.55 0.16
CA ASP A 114 5.33 15.36 -1.13
C ASP A 114 6.27 14.75 -2.18
N LYS A 115 7.54 15.16 -2.18
CA LYS A 115 8.58 14.58 -3.05
C LYS A 115 8.93 13.15 -2.67
N TYR A 116 9.03 12.85 -1.37
CA TYR A 116 9.17 11.48 -0.90
C TYR A 116 8.03 10.59 -1.44
N GLU A 117 6.78 11.02 -1.29
CA GLU A 117 5.61 10.29 -1.77
C GLU A 117 5.60 10.15 -3.30
N LEU A 118 6.04 11.17 -4.03
CA LEU A 118 6.16 11.12 -5.49
C LEU A 118 7.19 10.07 -5.94
N GLU A 119 8.39 10.06 -5.36
CA GLU A 119 9.44 9.08 -5.67
C GLU A 119 9.01 7.67 -5.26
N LEU A 120 8.31 7.55 -4.14
CA LEU A 120 7.77 6.28 -3.65
C LEU A 120 6.69 5.72 -4.59
N PHE A 121 5.81 6.59 -5.08
CA PHE A 121 4.82 6.24 -6.10
C PHE A 121 5.48 5.88 -7.43
N ALA A 122 6.50 6.63 -7.86
CA ALA A 122 7.27 6.33 -9.06
C ALA A 122 7.95 4.95 -8.96
N LEU A 123 8.51 4.61 -7.80
CA LEU A 123 9.07 3.28 -7.51
C LEU A 123 7.97 2.21 -7.54
N GLU A 124 6.78 2.48 -7.00
CA GLU A 124 5.66 1.54 -6.99
C GLU A 124 5.21 1.13 -8.39
N ILE A 125 5.10 2.09 -9.31
CA ILE A 125 4.69 1.85 -10.70
C ILE A 125 5.84 1.44 -11.62
N ALA A 126 7.08 1.48 -11.12
CA ALA A 126 8.25 1.13 -11.91
C ALA A 126 8.29 -0.38 -12.23
N SER A 127 9.01 -0.72 -13.28
CA SER A 127 9.25 -2.12 -13.64
C SER A 127 10.28 -2.74 -12.69
N PRO A 128 10.06 -3.97 -12.21
CA PRO A 128 11.03 -4.67 -11.38
C PRO A 128 12.37 -4.85 -12.11
N VAL A 129 13.46 -4.62 -11.39
CA VAL A 129 14.81 -4.84 -11.90
C VAL A 129 15.09 -6.32 -12.02
N LYS A 130 15.60 -6.75 -13.17
CA LYS A 130 15.97 -8.14 -13.41
C LYS A 130 17.35 -8.38 -12.82
N VAL A 131 17.42 -8.47 -11.49
CA VAL A 131 18.68 -8.66 -10.75
C VAL A 131 19.31 -10.05 -11.01
N ASN A 132 18.66 -10.93 -11.79
CA ASN A 132 19.26 -12.21 -12.14
C ASN A 132 18.81 -12.74 -13.50
N LYS A 133 19.75 -13.36 -14.24
CA LYS A 133 19.48 -14.33 -15.33
C LYS A 133 18.87 -15.63 -14.79
N GLN A 134 18.03 -15.56 -13.77
CA GLN A 134 17.24 -16.70 -13.32
C GLN A 134 16.06 -16.84 -14.28
N SER A 135 15.68 -18.09 -14.55
CA SER A 135 14.59 -18.38 -15.47
C SER A 135 13.34 -17.55 -15.11
N PRO A 136 12.57 -17.08 -16.11
CA PRO A 136 11.34 -16.32 -15.89
C PRO A 136 10.38 -17.00 -14.88
N GLU A 137 10.45 -18.32 -14.79
CA GLU A 137 9.71 -19.16 -13.86
C GLU A 137 10.12 -18.95 -12.40
N SER A 138 11.42 -18.78 -12.12
CA SER A 138 11.94 -18.54 -10.77
C SER A 138 11.55 -17.15 -10.28
N GLN A 139 11.62 -16.14 -11.16
CA GLN A 139 11.16 -14.78 -10.86
C GLN A 139 9.65 -14.72 -10.61
N ARG A 140 8.85 -15.42 -11.43
CA ARG A 140 7.40 -15.54 -11.21
C ARG A 140 7.09 -16.20 -9.87
N LYS A 141 7.79 -17.28 -9.51
CA LYS A 141 7.61 -17.95 -8.21
C LYS A 141 7.95 -17.03 -7.04
N GLN A 142 9.04 -16.28 -7.11
CA GLN A 142 9.46 -15.39 -6.02
C GLN A 142 8.51 -14.19 -5.87
N SER A 143 8.09 -13.57 -6.97
CA SER A 143 7.07 -12.51 -6.96
C SER A 143 5.74 -13.02 -6.41
N GLN A 144 5.32 -14.23 -6.80
CA GLN A 144 4.11 -14.85 -6.28
C GLN A 144 4.20 -15.11 -4.77
N GLN A 145 5.34 -15.62 -4.29
CA GLN A 145 5.57 -15.85 -2.85
C GLN A 145 5.54 -14.55 -2.05
N LEU A 146 6.08 -13.45 -2.58
CA LEU A 146 6.04 -12.14 -1.94
C LEU A 146 4.63 -11.54 -1.91
N LYS A 147 3.88 -11.63 -3.02
CA LYS A 147 2.46 -11.24 -3.05
C LYS A 147 1.64 -12.01 -2.02
N VAL A 148 1.90 -13.31 -1.88
CA VAL A 148 1.29 -14.14 -0.83
C VAL A 148 1.68 -13.66 0.57
N LYS A 149 2.94 -13.32 0.82
CA LYS A 149 3.40 -12.81 2.13
C LYS A 149 2.73 -11.48 2.50
N GLN A 150 2.62 -10.55 1.55
CA GLN A 150 1.93 -9.27 1.77
C GLN A 150 0.43 -9.46 1.98
N ALA A 151 -0.20 -10.33 1.17
CA ALA A 151 -1.59 -10.66 1.35
C ALA A 151 -1.85 -11.25 2.75
N LYS A 152 -0.96 -12.13 3.25
CA LYS A 152 -1.03 -12.62 4.63
C LYS A 152 -0.94 -11.49 5.65
N GLN A 153 0.03 -10.58 5.53
CA GLN A 153 0.19 -9.46 6.47
C GLN A 153 -1.02 -8.52 6.47
N LEU A 154 -1.57 -8.19 5.30
CA LEU A 154 -2.75 -7.35 5.20
C LEU A 154 -3.97 -8.05 5.81
N LEU A 155 -4.14 -9.33 5.52
CA LEU A 155 -5.17 -10.14 6.16
C LEU A 155 -4.95 -10.17 7.68
N GLU A 156 -3.77 -10.41 8.21
CA GLU A 156 -3.47 -10.39 9.65
C GLU A 156 -3.89 -9.07 10.32
N ARG A 157 -3.68 -7.92 9.67
CA ARG A 157 -4.14 -6.60 10.17
C ARG A 157 -5.64 -6.37 10.04
N SER A 158 -6.34 -7.19 9.25
CA SER A 158 -7.78 -7.05 9.00
C SER A 158 -8.59 -7.76 10.08
N LYS A 159 -9.44 -7.01 10.79
CA LYS A 159 -10.32 -7.57 11.82
C LYS A 159 -11.55 -8.24 11.21
N ALA A 160 -12.15 -7.61 10.20
CA ALA A 160 -13.26 -8.16 9.44
C ALA A 160 -12.88 -8.27 7.95
N VAL A 161 -13.29 -9.38 7.34
CA VAL A 161 -13.05 -9.67 5.93
C VAL A 161 -14.33 -10.23 5.35
N ALA A 162 -14.88 -9.54 4.36
CA ALA A 162 -16.19 -9.84 3.80
C ALA A 162 -16.18 -9.64 2.28
N MET A 163 -16.90 -10.50 1.57
CA MET A 163 -17.28 -10.26 0.19
C MET A 163 -18.54 -9.40 0.18
N VAL A 164 -18.51 -8.35 -0.64
CA VAL A 164 -19.60 -7.38 -0.74
C VAL A 164 -20.02 -7.18 -2.19
N SER A 165 -21.30 -6.92 -2.39
CA SER A 165 -21.86 -6.39 -3.63
C SER A 165 -22.23 -4.92 -3.46
N ILE A 166 -22.25 -4.13 -4.53
CA ILE A 166 -22.78 -2.77 -4.49
C ILE A 166 -24.25 -2.82 -4.91
N ILE A 167 -25.13 -2.22 -4.11
CA ILE A 167 -26.57 -2.12 -4.42
C ILE A 167 -27.06 -0.67 -4.27
N ASP A 168 -28.15 -0.34 -4.96
CA ASP A 168 -28.87 0.92 -4.73
C ASP A 168 -29.66 0.80 -3.41
N ARG A 169 -29.45 1.73 -2.48
CA ARG A 169 -30.18 1.82 -1.21
C ARG A 169 -31.70 1.84 -1.42
N ASN A 170 -32.18 2.45 -2.50
CA ASN A 170 -33.61 2.54 -2.80
C ASN A 170 -34.22 1.18 -3.19
N SER A 171 -33.40 0.16 -3.44
CA SER A 171 -33.87 -1.22 -3.61
C SER A 171 -34.22 -1.91 -2.29
N LEU A 172 -33.83 -1.34 -1.14
CA LEU A 172 -34.13 -1.86 0.19
C LEU A 172 -35.46 -1.32 0.70
N SER A 173 -36.21 -2.16 1.42
CA SER A 173 -37.41 -1.74 2.13
C SER A 173 -37.10 -0.73 3.23
N THR A 174 -38.10 0.06 3.65
CA THR A 174 -37.95 1.05 4.73
C THR A 174 -37.44 0.42 6.03
N LEU A 175 -37.88 -0.81 6.33
CA LEU A 175 -37.45 -1.56 7.51
C LEU A 175 -35.97 -1.98 7.40
N GLU A 176 -35.54 -2.47 6.24
CA GLU A 176 -34.12 -2.82 6.02
C GLU A 176 -33.22 -1.58 6.06
N GLN A 177 -33.73 -0.42 5.64
CA GLN A 177 -33.02 0.83 5.75
C GLN A 177 -32.93 1.35 7.19
N SER A 178 -33.96 1.12 8.02
CA SER A 178 -33.96 1.55 9.43
C SER A 178 -33.12 0.64 10.33
N ASP A 179 -33.12 -0.66 10.05
CA ASP A 179 -32.54 -1.65 10.96
C ASP A 179 -31.02 -1.82 10.73
N PHE A 180 -30.53 -1.49 9.53
CA PHE A 180 -29.19 -1.90 9.13
C PHE A 180 -28.33 -0.83 8.46
N LEU A 181 -28.83 0.38 8.23
CA LEU A 181 -28.00 1.50 7.75
C LEU A 181 -27.68 2.43 8.91
N HIS A 182 -26.39 2.64 9.18
CA HIS A 182 -25.96 3.66 10.13
C HIS A 182 -26.54 5.03 9.74
N PRO A 183 -27.07 5.84 10.68
CA PRO A 183 -27.71 7.13 10.37
C PRO A 183 -26.85 8.10 9.56
N GLU A 184 -25.53 7.95 9.65
CA GLU A 184 -24.56 8.80 8.96
C GLU A 184 -24.33 8.43 7.49
N TYR A 185 -24.81 7.26 7.02
CA TYR A 185 -24.63 6.84 5.64
C TYR A 185 -25.65 7.51 4.71
N LYS A 186 -25.19 8.58 4.03
CA LYS A 186 -25.97 9.37 3.07
C LYS A 186 -25.79 8.95 1.61
N GLY A 187 -24.92 7.98 1.32
CA GLY A 187 -24.69 7.47 -0.03
C GLY A 187 -25.92 6.75 -0.60
N ARG A 188 -26.22 6.98 -1.89
CA ARG A 188 -27.25 6.22 -2.63
C ARG A 188 -26.85 4.75 -2.81
N TYR A 189 -25.57 4.50 -3.06
CA TYR A 189 -25.03 3.15 -3.21
C TYR A 189 -24.38 2.70 -1.90
N ILE A 190 -24.57 1.42 -1.59
CA ILE A 190 -24.09 0.80 -0.35
C ILE A 190 -23.47 -0.56 -0.66
N TYR A 191 -22.52 -0.97 0.17
CA TYR A 191 -22.01 -2.33 0.17
C TYR A 191 -22.97 -3.24 0.94
N LYS A 192 -23.45 -4.30 0.29
CA LYS A 192 -24.16 -5.40 0.91
C LYS A 192 -23.20 -6.57 1.11
N VAL A 193 -23.05 -7.01 2.35
CA VAL A 193 -22.24 -8.17 2.71
C VAL A 193 -22.96 -9.45 2.28
N GLU A 194 -22.27 -10.25 1.48
CA GLU A 194 -22.77 -11.54 1.01
C GLU A 194 -22.23 -12.68 1.88
N LEU A 195 -20.92 -12.70 2.12
CA LEU A 195 -20.23 -13.76 2.87
C LEU A 195 -18.96 -13.24 3.54
N GLY A 196 -18.42 -13.94 4.54
CA GLY A 196 -17.19 -13.51 5.21
C GLY A 196 -16.44 -14.60 5.95
N TRP A 197 -15.24 -14.23 6.43
CA TRP A 197 -14.24 -15.15 6.98
C TRP A 197 -13.74 -14.80 8.38
N ARG A 198 -14.12 -13.65 8.93
CA ARG A 198 -13.61 -13.18 10.24
C ARG A 198 -14.72 -12.55 11.05
N ASN A 199 -14.45 -11.51 11.83
CA ASN A 199 -15.50 -10.75 12.50
C ASN A 199 -16.63 -10.41 11.51
N ILE A 200 -17.86 -10.46 12.01
CA ILE A 200 -19.06 -10.14 11.24
C ILE A 200 -19.23 -8.61 11.25
N PRO A 201 -19.04 -7.92 10.11
CA PRO A 201 -19.38 -6.52 9.98
C PRO A 201 -20.90 -6.35 9.81
N ALA A 202 -21.37 -5.11 9.78
CA ALA A 202 -22.76 -4.81 9.46
C ALA A 202 -23.12 -5.36 8.07
N ARG A 203 -24.34 -5.90 7.92
CA ARG A 203 -24.83 -6.45 6.64
C ARG A 203 -24.80 -5.42 5.53
N TYR A 204 -25.06 -4.15 5.86
CA TYR A 204 -24.95 -3.04 4.92
C TYR A 204 -23.96 -2.02 5.45
N MET A 205 -23.07 -1.55 4.58
CA MET A 205 -22.06 -0.54 4.90
C MET A 205 -22.13 0.58 3.87
N GLY A 206 -22.07 1.83 4.35
CA GLY A 206 -22.03 2.99 3.45
C GLY A 206 -20.73 3.04 2.65
N MET A 207 -20.82 3.62 1.45
CA MET A 207 -19.65 3.87 0.61
C MET A 207 -18.82 5.06 1.10
N GLN A 208 -17.50 5.01 0.91
CA GLN A 208 -16.61 6.17 1.18
C GLN A 208 -16.59 7.21 0.05
N ASN A 209 -16.85 6.81 -1.20
CA ASN A 209 -16.94 7.73 -2.35
C ASN A 209 -18.29 7.58 -3.04
N TYR A 210 -19.04 8.67 -3.15
CA TYR A 210 -20.34 8.70 -3.82
C TYR A 210 -20.20 8.30 -5.30
N LEU A 211 -20.64 7.09 -5.67
CA LEU A 211 -20.66 6.66 -7.07
C LEU A 211 -21.75 7.41 -7.84
N THR A 212 -21.44 7.78 -9.09
CA THR A 212 -22.45 8.16 -10.07
C THR A 212 -23.14 6.91 -10.67
N GLU A 213 -24.29 7.07 -11.31
CA GLU A 213 -25.00 5.95 -11.97
C GLU A 213 -24.12 5.23 -13.01
N GLN A 214 -23.32 5.99 -13.76
CA GLN A 214 -22.37 5.44 -14.74
C GLN A 214 -21.27 4.62 -14.06
N GLN A 215 -20.73 5.10 -12.94
CA GLN A 215 -19.71 4.39 -12.17
C GLN A 215 -20.29 3.14 -11.53
N PHE A 216 -21.53 3.18 -11.02
CA PHE A 216 -22.23 2.01 -10.53
C PHE A 216 -22.41 0.95 -11.62
N ALA A 217 -22.86 1.34 -12.82
CA ALA A 217 -23.02 0.43 -13.94
C ALA A 217 -21.69 -0.22 -14.38
N ALA A 218 -20.57 0.49 -14.21
CA ALA A 218 -19.22 -0.01 -14.51
C ALA A 218 -18.54 -0.71 -13.32
N SER A 219 -19.14 -0.69 -12.13
CA SER A 219 -18.52 -1.23 -10.92
C SER A 219 -18.49 -2.76 -10.95
N PRO A 220 -17.48 -3.39 -10.32
CA PRO A 220 -17.46 -4.82 -10.14
C PRO A 220 -18.68 -5.28 -9.33
N LYS A 221 -19.27 -6.39 -9.73
CA LYS A 221 -20.46 -6.97 -9.06
C LYS A 221 -20.15 -7.46 -7.65
N SER A 222 -18.90 -7.84 -7.40
CA SER A 222 -18.43 -8.39 -6.15
C SER A 222 -17.04 -7.85 -5.86
N SER A 223 -16.81 -7.48 -4.60
CA SER A 223 -15.53 -6.93 -4.13
C SER A 223 -15.19 -7.51 -2.76
N LEU A 224 -13.89 -7.70 -2.50
CA LEU A 224 -13.40 -8.11 -1.19
C LEU A 224 -13.12 -6.88 -0.34
N LEU A 225 -13.83 -6.76 0.77
CA LEU A 225 -13.74 -5.68 1.74
C LEU A 225 -12.94 -6.13 2.96
N LEU A 226 -11.92 -5.34 3.32
CA LEU A 226 -11.12 -5.51 4.53
C LEU A 226 -11.34 -4.32 5.45
N LEU A 227 -11.65 -4.60 6.72
CA LEU A 227 -11.78 -3.59 7.77
C LEU A 227 -10.72 -3.78 8.85
N ASP A 228 -10.28 -2.67 9.45
CA ASP A 228 -9.37 -2.69 10.60
C ASP A 228 -10.09 -3.03 11.91
N GLN A 229 -9.33 -3.01 13.00
CA GLN A 229 -9.82 -3.22 14.36
C GLN A 229 -10.87 -2.21 14.85
N HIS A 230 -10.98 -1.06 14.19
CA HIS A 230 -11.95 0.01 14.48
C HIS A 230 -13.13 -0.01 13.48
N ASN A 231 -13.27 -1.06 12.68
CA ASN A 231 -14.26 -1.19 11.60
C ASN A 231 -14.13 -0.11 10.50
N GLN A 232 -12.95 0.48 10.35
CA GLN A 232 -12.65 1.41 9.26
C GLN A 232 -12.19 0.65 8.02
N PHE A 233 -12.48 1.20 6.83
CA PHE A 233 -12.05 0.62 5.57
C PHE A 233 -10.51 0.60 5.48
N LEU A 234 -9.91 -0.59 5.42
CA LEU A 234 -8.50 -0.76 5.09
C LEU A 234 -8.30 -0.76 3.58
N LYS A 235 -9.06 -1.61 2.88
CA LYS A 235 -8.96 -1.77 1.42
C LYS A 235 -10.20 -2.45 0.87
N VAL A 236 -10.54 -2.10 -0.37
CA VAL A 236 -11.54 -2.79 -1.20
C VAL A 236 -10.83 -3.24 -2.46
N PHE A 237 -10.94 -4.54 -2.77
CA PHE A 237 -10.40 -5.14 -3.98
C PHE A 237 -11.53 -5.56 -4.89
N ASP A 238 -11.38 -5.37 -6.20
CA ASP A 238 -12.24 -6.05 -7.14
C ASP A 238 -12.00 -7.58 -7.10
N GLU A 239 -12.91 -8.37 -7.66
CA GLU A 239 -12.81 -9.82 -7.65
C GLU A 239 -11.53 -10.34 -8.34
N ALA A 240 -11.03 -9.64 -9.36
CA ALA A 240 -9.84 -10.05 -10.11
C ALA A 240 -8.56 -9.91 -9.27
N GLU A 241 -8.44 -8.80 -8.54
CA GLU A 241 -7.35 -8.47 -7.62
C GLU A 241 -7.44 -9.29 -6.33
N ALA A 242 -8.66 -9.66 -5.90
CA ALA A 242 -8.91 -10.39 -4.67
C ALA A 242 -8.45 -11.86 -4.69
N LYS A 243 -8.15 -12.45 -5.87
CA LYS A 243 -7.86 -13.89 -6.04
C LYS A 243 -6.81 -14.44 -5.06
N VAL A 244 -5.71 -13.72 -4.85
CA VAL A 244 -4.64 -14.16 -3.94
C VAL A 244 -5.14 -14.20 -2.49
N TYR A 245 -5.96 -13.24 -2.08
CA TYR A 245 -6.54 -13.16 -0.75
C TYR A 245 -7.59 -14.25 -0.53
N LEU A 246 -8.49 -14.45 -1.49
CA LEU A 246 -9.52 -15.50 -1.44
C LEU A 246 -8.91 -16.90 -1.34
N ASN A 247 -7.83 -17.15 -2.08
CA ASN A 247 -7.10 -18.41 -1.99
C ASN A 247 -6.48 -18.65 -0.61
N LEU A 248 -6.04 -17.58 0.08
CA LEU A 248 -5.48 -17.67 1.43
C LEU A 248 -6.57 -17.84 2.51
N LEU A 249 -7.73 -17.21 2.31
CA LEU A 249 -8.86 -17.26 3.23
C LEU A 249 -9.62 -18.60 3.15
N GLY A 250 -9.62 -19.24 1.98
CA GLY A 250 -10.34 -20.50 1.78
C GLY A 250 -11.86 -20.29 1.74
N LYS A 251 -12.62 -21.20 2.36
CA LYS A 251 -14.09 -21.13 2.37
C LYS A 251 -14.58 -20.09 3.39
N PRO A 252 -15.65 -19.32 3.07
CA PRO A 252 -16.24 -18.39 4.02
C PRO A 252 -16.81 -19.12 5.23
N GLU A 253 -16.64 -18.52 6.39
CA GLU A 253 -17.08 -19.02 7.70
C GLU A 253 -18.54 -18.68 7.97
N TRP A 254 -19.04 -17.59 7.39
CA TRP A 254 -20.41 -17.13 7.61
C TRP A 254 -20.98 -16.36 6.42
N HIS A 255 -22.31 -16.22 6.40
CA HIS A 255 -23.05 -15.39 5.44
C HIS A 255 -24.36 -14.92 6.06
N PHE A 256 -25.05 -13.98 5.43
CA PHE A 256 -26.44 -13.67 5.74
C PHE A 256 -27.37 -14.46 4.83
N ASP A 257 -28.48 -14.98 5.35
CA ASP A 257 -29.53 -15.56 4.51
C ASP A 257 -30.42 -14.46 3.89
N ASN A 258 -31.43 -14.87 3.12
CA ASN A 258 -32.37 -13.95 2.46
C ASN A 258 -33.19 -13.13 3.48
N GLN A 259 -33.39 -13.65 4.69
CA GLN A 259 -34.11 -12.99 5.78
C GLN A 259 -33.19 -12.06 6.59
N GLY A 260 -31.88 -12.10 6.34
CA GLY A 260 -30.89 -11.29 7.05
C GLY A 260 -30.37 -11.93 8.33
N ASN A 261 -30.67 -13.20 8.57
CA ASN A 261 -30.09 -13.91 9.71
C ASN A 261 -28.65 -14.31 9.39
N LEU A 262 -27.78 -14.17 10.39
CA LEU A 262 -26.40 -14.64 10.30
C LEU A 262 -26.36 -16.17 10.37
N GLN A 263 -25.82 -16.78 9.32
CA GLN A 263 -25.56 -18.21 9.23
C GLN A 263 -24.06 -18.45 9.35
N ARG A 264 -23.65 -19.41 10.19
CA ARG A 264 -22.27 -19.85 10.35
C ARG A 264 -22.14 -21.29 9.84
N LYS A 265 -21.05 -21.58 9.14
CA LYS A 265 -20.74 -22.92 8.63
C LYS A 265 -19.84 -23.71 9.57
#